data_AF-A0A6I6AJZ5-F1
#
_entry.id   AF-A0A6I6AJZ5-F1
#
_cell.length_a   1.000
_cell.length_b   1.000
_cell.length_c   1.000
_cell.angle_alpha   90.00
_cell.angle_beta   90.00
_cell.angle_gamma   90.00
#
_symmetry.space_group_name_H-M   'P 1'
#
loop_
_entity.id
_entity.type
_entity.pdbx_description
1 polymer ?
#
loop_
_entity_poly.entity_id
_entity_poly.type
_entity_poly.pdbx_seq_one_letter_code
_entity_poly.pdbx_strand_id
1 'polypeptide(L)'
;MTRISTLLHSAHPTLPDLAAMERDQELIFLPIGGHPRAWLRRLAPLQLSEFHLYDGEMSPEREQRIEFVAQINQRIRCHAVLTRKRSLENYLHPRAIQAVANITLGFGDHDCVASDVARRIFDSRHADYSWKQLTRRIRVRLRNRAKHWLNTSAVESMTIPLLQERDPDGEIISWLETIGQLAETA
;
A
#
# COMPACT_ATOMS: atom_id res chain seq x y z
N MET A 1 -1.56 -3.25 -4.54
CA MET A 1 -3.01 -3.08 -4.83
C MET A 1 -3.48 -4.06 -5.90
N THR A 2 -2.93 -4.08 -7.12
CA THR A 2 -3.38 -4.96 -8.22
C THR A 2 -3.60 -6.43 -7.84
N ARG A 3 -2.65 -7.09 -7.16
CA ARG A 3 -2.82 -8.49 -6.73
C ARG A 3 -3.99 -8.70 -5.76
N ILE A 4 -4.19 -7.78 -4.81
CA ILE A 4 -5.30 -7.84 -3.85
C ILE A 4 -6.63 -7.55 -4.55
N SER A 5 -6.68 -6.61 -5.50
CA SER A 5 -7.90 -6.34 -6.26
C SER A 5 -8.29 -7.54 -7.10
N THR A 6 -7.36 -8.20 -7.78
CA THR A 6 -7.64 -9.44 -8.53
C THR A 6 -8.16 -10.55 -7.61
N LEU A 7 -7.53 -10.73 -6.43
CA LEU A 7 -7.99 -11.69 -5.42
C LEU A 7 -9.44 -11.39 -4.98
N LEU A 8 -9.75 -10.13 -4.66
CA LEU A 8 -11.10 -9.72 -4.24
C LEU A 8 -12.12 -9.85 -5.36
N HIS A 9 -11.77 -9.44 -6.59
CA HIS A 9 -12.63 -9.56 -7.78
C HIS A 9 -13.00 -11.02 -8.06
N SER A 10 -12.06 -11.96 -7.88
CA SER A 10 -12.34 -13.39 -8.12
C SER A 10 -13.46 -13.96 -7.24
N ALA A 11 -13.68 -13.39 -6.04
CA ALA A 11 -14.77 -13.79 -5.16
C ALA A 11 -15.98 -12.85 -5.19
N HIS A 12 -15.76 -11.58 -5.53
CA HIS A 12 -16.80 -10.55 -5.65
C HIS A 12 -16.62 -9.83 -7.00
N PRO A 13 -17.17 -10.39 -8.11
CA PRO A 13 -16.95 -9.85 -9.46
C PRO A 13 -17.44 -8.43 -9.69
N THR A 14 -18.22 -7.87 -8.75
CA THR A 14 -18.66 -6.47 -8.77
C THR A 14 -17.56 -5.48 -8.38
N LEU A 15 -16.49 -5.92 -7.71
CA LEU A 15 -15.34 -5.08 -7.38
C LEU A 15 -14.41 -4.99 -8.59
N PRO A 16 -13.78 -3.84 -8.88
CA PRO A 16 -12.87 -3.74 -10.02
C PRO A 16 -11.61 -4.60 -9.85
N ASP A 17 -11.22 -5.31 -10.91
CA ASP A 17 -9.88 -5.88 -11.04
C ASP A 17 -8.92 -4.83 -11.61
N LEU A 18 -8.22 -4.11 -10.72
CA LEU A 18 -7.29 -3.07 -11.14
C LEU A 18 -6.16 -3.57 -12.05
N ALA A 19 -5.81 -4.87 -11.98
CA ALA A 19 -4.80 -5.43 -12.87
C ALA A 19 -5.33 -5.61 -14.30
N ALA A 20 -6.62 -5.93 -14.45
CA ALA A 20 -7.28 -5.98 -15.75
C ALA A 20 -7.47 -4.56 -16.31
N MET A 21 -8.02 -3.65 -15.50
CA MET A 21 -8.24 -2.25 -15.90
C MET A 21 -6.96 -1.54 -16.36
N GLU A 22 -5.82 -1.81 -15.72
CA GLU A 22 -4.53 -1.26 -16.17
C GLU A 22 -4.10 -1.86 -17.53
N ARG A 23 -4.26 -3.17 -17.74
CA ARG A 23 -3.94 -3.82 -19.02
C ARG A 23 -4.84 -3.32 -20.16
N ASP A 24 -6.11 -3.08 -19.84
CA ASP A 24 -7.13 -2.62 -20.78
C ASP A 24 -7.10 -1.10 -20.96
N GLN A 25 -6.14 -0.41 -20.32
CA GLN A 25 -5.90 1.03 -20.41
C GLN A 25 -7.04 1.90 -19.88
N GLU A 26 -7.91 1.33 -19.05
CA GLU A 26 -9.01 2.04 -18.38
C GLU A 26 -8.51 2.91 -17.22
N LEU A 27 -7.37 2.54 -16.63
CA LEU A 27 -6.66 3.34 -15.63
C LEU A 27 -5.15 3.24 -15.80
N ILE A 28 -4.43 4.17 -15.17
CA ILE A 28 -2.97 4.13 -15.05
C ILE A 28 -2.56 4.28 -13.59
N PHE A 29 -1.54 3.53 -13.16
CA PHE A 29 -0.92 3.75 -11.86
C PHE A 29 0.22 4.76 -11.95
N LEU A 30 0.14 5.82 -11.15
CA LEU A 30 1.20 6.82 -11.02
C LEU A 30 1.87 6.70 -9.64
N PRO A 31 3.01 6.00 -9.52
CA PRO A 31 3.75 5.95 -8.27
C PRO A 31 4.43 7.30 -8.01
N ILE A 32 3.83 8.13 -7.15
CA ILE A 32 4.37 9.45 -6.83
C ILE A 32 5.31 9.36 -5.63
N GLY A 33 6.62 9.42 -5.90
CA GLY A 33 7.64 9.69 -4.90
C GLY A 33 7.96 11.18 -4.76
N GLY A 34 8.38 11.62 -3.58
CA GLY A 34 8.88 12.99 -3.37
C GLY A 34 7.77 14.00 -3.05
N HIS A 35 7.46 14.93 -3.97
CA HIS A 35 6.54 16.05 -3.74
C HIS A 35 5.20 15.91 -4.49
N PRO A 36 4.14 15.35 -3.86
CA PRO A 36 2.83 15.16 -4.49
C PRO A 36 2.22 16.43 -5.10
N ARG A 37 2.44 17.60 -4.47
CA ARG A 37 1.96 18.91 -4.97
C ARG A 37 2.31 19.18 -6.43
N ALA A 38 3.52 18.81 -6.84
CA ALA A 38 3.99 19.10 -8.19
C ALA A 38 3.18 18.32 -9.24
N TRP A 39 2.85 17.06 -8.93
CA TRP A 39 2.06 16.21 -9.82
C TRP A 39 0.59 16.62 -9.87
N LEU A 40 -0.01 16.95 -8.72
CA LEU A 40 -1.38 17.46 -8.67
C LEU A 40 -1.56 18.68 -9.59
N ARG A 41 -0.62 19.63 -9.57
CA ARG A 41 -0.67 20.81 -10.43
C ARG A 41 -0.53 20.49 -11.92
N ARG A 42 0.27 19.47 -12.26
CA ARG A 42 0.53 19.09 -13.66
C ARG A 42 -0.63 18.29 -14.25
N LEU A 43 -1.31 17.48 -13.43
CA LEU A 43 -2.43 16.65 -13.87
C LEU A 43 -3.76 17.39 -13.84
N ALA A 44 -3.91 18.41 -12.97
CA ALA A 44 -5.16 19.16 -12.84
C ALA A 44 -5.75 19.70 -14.17
N PRO A 45 -4.95 20.22 -15.13
CA PRO A 45 -5.48 20.66 -16.42
C PRO A 45 -6.08 19.55 -17.28
N LEU A 46 -5.73 18.27 -17.04
CA LEU A 46 -6.26 17.14 -17.79
C LEU A 46 -7.70 16.81 -17.41
N GLN A 47 -8.19 17.29 -16.26
CA GLN A 47 -9.55 17.08 -15.76
C GLN A 47 -9.98 15.59 -15.72
N LEU A 48 -9.02 14.69 -15.56
CA LEU A 48 -9.27 13.25 -15.43
C LEU A 48 -9.74 12.90 -14.03
N SER A 49 -10.41 11.76 -13.91
CA SER A 49 -10.75 11.19 -12.61
C SER A 49 -9.48 10.72 -11.91
N GLU A 50 -9.31 11.08 -10.63
CA GLU A 50 -8.09 10.77 -9.88
C GLU A 50 -8.44 10.10 -8.54
N PHE A 51 -7.85 8.93 -8.26
CA PHE A 51 -7.86 8.32 -6.93
C PHE A 51 -6.46 8.36 -6.32
N HIS A 52 -6.33 8.94 -5.13
CA HIS A 52 -5.07 9.11 -4.42
C HIS A 52 -5.05 8.29 -3.14
N LEU A 53 -4.04 7.42 -3.00
CA LEU A 53 -3.85 6.59 -1.83
C LEU A 53 -2.55 6.98 -1.13
N TYR A 54 -2.65 7.36 0.14
CA TYR A 54 -1.50 7.69 0.98
C TYR A 54 -1.38 6.73 2.15
N ASP A 55 -0.16 6.26 2.44
CA ASP A 55 0.12 5.47 3.66
C ASP A 55 -0.18 6.35 4.90
N GLY A 56 -0.72 5.77 5.96
CA GLY A 56 -1.09 6.47 7.21
C GLY A 56 0.08 7.16 7.89
N GLU A 57 1.24 6.49 7.87
CA GLU A 57 2.47 6.89 8.55
C GLU A 57 2.26 7.30 10.03
N MET A 58 3.31 7.79 10.67
CA MET A 58 3.24 8.43 11.98
C MET A 58 3.45 9.93 11.83
N SER A 59 3.20 10.71 12.89
CA SER A 59 3.57 12.13 12.90
C SER A 59 5.10 12.30 12.77
N PRO A 60 5.58 13.35 12.07
CA PRO A 60 4.82 14.45 11.47
C PRO A 60 4.27 14.20 10.05
N GLU A 61 4.68 13.13 9.37
CA GLU A 61 4.27 12.86 7.98
C GLU A 61 2.76 12.69 7.84
N ARG A 62 2.11 12.08 8.84
CA ARG A 62 0.66 11.89 8.87
C ARG A 62 -0.12 13.21 8.78
N GLU A 63 0.28 14.22 9.55
CA GLU A 63 -0.38 15.53 9.59
C GLU A 63 -0.33 16.23 8.24
N GLN A 64 0.84 16.19 7.59
CA GLN A 64 1.02 16.74 6.25
C GLN A 64 0.11 16.03 5.24
N ARG A 65 -0.03 14.71 5.33
CA ARG A 65 -0.89 13.91 4.43
C ARG A 65 -2.37 14.18 4.65
N ILE A 66 -2.80 14.44 5.88
CA ILE A 66 -4.19 14.85 6.17
C ILE A 66 -4.53 16.16 5.45
N GLU A 67 -3.64 17.15 5.53
CA GLU A 67 -3.81 18.43 4.81
C GLU A 67 -3.90 18.19 3.29
N PHE A 68 -3.05 17.31 2.75
CA PHE A 68 -3.07 16.94 1.34
C PHE A 68 -4.38 16.29 0.90
N VAL A 69 -4.84 15.29 1.65
CA VAL A 69 -6.09 14.59 1.38
C VAL A 69 -7.26 15.58 1.37
N ALA A 70 -7.32 16.49 2.34
CA ALA A 70 -8.35 17.51 2.41
C ALA A 70 -8.35 18.44 1.18
N GLN A 71 -7.17 18.86 0.71
CA GLN A 71 -7.04 19.71 -0.49
C GLN A 71 -7.49 18.99 -1.76
N ILE A 72 -7.15 17.70 -1.92
CA ILE A 72 -7.52 16.93 -3.11
C ILE A 72 -9.03 16.69 -3.15
N ASN A 73 -9.65 16.37 -2.01
CA ASN A 73 -11.08 16.09 -1.90
C ASN A 73 -11.99 17.31 -2.16
N GLN A 74 -11.42 18.51 -2.29
CA GLN A 74 -12.15 19.70 -2.75
C GLN A 74 -12.24 19.80 -4.29
N ARG A 75 -11.50 18.96 -5.02
CA ARG A 75 -11.47 18.97 -6.49
C ARG A 75 -12.54 18.04 -7.05
N ILE A 76 -13.16 18.46 -8.15
CA ILE A 76 -14.14 17.65 -8.89
C ILE A 76 -13.46 16.39 -9.44
N ARG A 77 -14.15 15.25 -9.38
CA ARG A 77 -13.69 13.94 -9.87
C ARG A 77 -12.37 13.44 -9.23
N CYS A 78 -11.99 14.01 -8.10
CA CYS A 78 -10.81 13.57 -7.35
C CYS A 78 -11.24 13.00 -6.00
N HIS A 79 -10.64 11.88 -5.62
CA HIS A 79 -10.80 11.32 -4.29
C HIS A 79 -9.44 10.93 -3.72
N ALA A 80 -9.19 11.27 -2.46
CA ALA A 80 -7.97 10.98 -1.75
C ALA A 80 -8.30 10.37 -0.39
N VAL A 81 -7.55 9.33 -0.04
CA VAL A 81 -7.65 8.64 1.24
C VAL A 81 -6.28 8.44 1.87
N LEU A 82 -6.29 8.36 3.19
CA LEU A 82 -5.16 7.96 4.01
C LEU A 82 -5.49 6.57 4.59
N THR A 83 -4.56 5.62 4.48
CA THR A 83 -4.78 4.31 5.12
C THR A 83 -4.95 4.47 6.63
N ARG A 84 -5.92 3.77 7.23
CA ARG A 84 -6.06 3.73 8.70
C ARG A 84 -4.83 3.13 9.36
N LYS A 85 -4.29 2.07 8.77
CA LYS A 85 -3.03 1.46 9.20
C LYS A 85 -1.84 2.29 8.73
N ARG A 86 -0.65 2.02 9.26
CA ARG A 86 0.55 2.80 8.93
C ARG A 86 0.92 2.77 7.46
N SER A 87 0.83 1.62 6.79
CA SER A 87 1.05 1.51 5.35
C SER A 87 0.32 0.32 4.75
N LEU A 88 0.33 0.20 3.42
CA LEU A 88 -0.22 -0.97 2.72
C LEU A 88 0.33 -2.32 3.21
N GLU A 89 1.59 -2.37 3.67
CA GLU A 89 2.17 -3.61 4.21
C GLU A 89 1.47 -4.09 5.48
N ASN A 90 0.83 -3.19 6.25
CA ASN A 90 0.11 -3.55 7.46
C ASN A 90 -1.20 -4.34 7.18
N TYR A 91 -1.68 -4.36 5.93
CA TYR A 91 -2.83 -5.18 5.53
C TYR A 91 -2.44 -6.61 5.16
N LEU A 92 -1.14 -6.90 5.00
CA LEU A 92 -0.68 -8.27 4.82
C LEU A 92 -0.81 -9.06 6.13
N HIS A 93 -1.26 -10.31 6.02
CA HIS A 93 -1.38 -11.17 7.17
C HIS A 93 0.00 -11.78 7.54
N PRO A 94 0.38 -11.85 8.83
CA PRO A 94 1.63 -12.48 9.26
C PRO A 94 1.90 -13.87 8.68
N ARG A 95 0.86 -14.72 8.57
CA ARG A 95 0.96 -16.04 7.94
C ARG A 95 1.40 -15.99 6.48
N ALA A 96 0.91 -15.02 5.71
CA ALA A 96 1.32 -14.86 4.30
C ALA A 96 2.80 -14.45 4.20
N ILE A 97 3.26 -13.57 5.10
CA ILE A 97 4.67 -13.20 5.20
C ILE A 97 5.52 -14.41 5.61
N GLN A 98 5.09 -15.16 6.62
CA GLN A 98 5.80 -16.33 7.13
C GLN A 98 5.94 -17.43 6.06
N ALA A 99 4.89 -17.67 5.27
CA ALA A 99 4.88 -18.68 4.20
C ALA A 99 6.01 -18.50 3.19
N VAL A 100 6.48 -17.25 2.98
CA VAL A 100 7.50 -16.94 1.97
C VAL A 100 8.85 -16.58 2.59
N ALA A 101 8.89 -15.92 3.75
CA ALA A 101 10.15 -15.53 4.40
C ALA A 101 10.69 -16.55 5.41
N ASN A 102 9.88 -17.52 5.84
CA ASN A 102 10.16 -18.38 6.98
C ASN A 102 10.53 -17.58 8.26
N ILE A 103 9.85 -16.44 8.46
CA ILE A 103 10.02 -15.57 9.62
C ILE A 103 8.69 -15.46 10.34
N THR A 104 8.67 -15.81 11.62
CA THR A 104 7.54 -15.52 12.50
C THR A 104 7.57 -14.05 12.89
N LEU A 105 6.48 -13.35 12.58
CA LEU A 105 6.35 -11.92 12.80
C LEU A 105 5.02 -11.61 13.51
N GLY A 106 5.08 -10.87 14.61
CA GLY A 106 3.93 -10.18 15.18
C GLY A 106 4.13 -8.68 14.98
N PHE A 107 3.09 -7.99 14.51
CA PHE A 107 3.07 -6.54 14.34
C PHE A 107 1.65 -6.01 14.46
N GLY A 108 1.52 -4.82 15.02
CA GLY A 108 0.29 -4.05 15.08
C GLY A 108 0.06 -3.19 13.84
N ASP A 109 -1.06 -2.50 13.85
CA ASP A 109 -1.52 -1.70 12.71
C ASP A 109 -0.68 -0.46 12.43
N HIS A 110 0.12 -0.02 13.41
CA HIS A 110 0.98 1.16 13.30
C HIS A 110 2.49 0.86 13.31
N ASP A 111 2.86 -0.42 13.31
CA ASP A 111 4.26 -0.83 13.21
C ASP A 111 4.81 -0.68 11.79
N CYS A 112 6.12 -0.46 11.67
CA CYS A 112 6.77 -0.39 10.36
C CYS A 112 7.13 -1.80 9.87
N VAL A 113 6.15 -2.52 9.31
CA VAL A 113 6.29 -3.91 8.86
C VAL A 113 7.52 -4.10 7.97
N ALA A 114 7.73 -3.22 6.99
CA ALA A 114 8.88 -3.30 6.09
C ALA A 114 10.24 -3.19 6.82
N SER A 115 10.33 -2.36 7.87
CA SER A 115 11.56 -2.24 8.65
C SER A 115 11.78 -3.43 9.57
N ASP A 116 10.71 -3.98 10.15
CA ASP A 116 10.79 -5.16 11.02
C ASP A 116 11.15 -6.41 10.24
N VAL A 117 10.55 -6.61 9.06
CA VAL A 117 10.90 -7.69 8.13
C VAL A 117 12.36 -7.55 7.69
N ALA A 118 12.78 -6.34 7.26
CA ALA A 118 14.17 -6.13 6.84
C ALA A 118 15.17 -6.43 7.95
N ARG A 119 14.87 -6.02 9.19
CA ARG A 119 15.70 -6.32 10.36
C ARG A 119 15.80 -7.82 10.62
N ARG A 120 14.67 -8.52 10.67
CA ARG A 120 14.66 -9.97 10.95
C ARG A 120 15.35 -10.79 9.86
N ILE A 121 15.16 -10.44 8.59
CA ILE A 121 15.90 -11.08 7.47
C ILE A 121 17.40 -10.83 7.58
N PHE A 122 17.79 -9.62 8.01
CA PHE A 122 19.20 -9.29 8.16
C PHE A 122 19.82 -10.07 9.31
N ASP A 123 19.22 -10.01 10.50
CA ASP A 123 19.72 -10.65 11.71
C ASP A 123 19.75 -12.19 11.55
N SER A 124 18.81 -12.80 10.81
CA SER A 124 18.83 -14.25 10.55
C SER A 124 19.98 -14.72 9.65
N ARG A 125 20.62 -13.80 8.91
CA ARG A 125 21.72 -14.08 7.98
C ARG A 125 23.09 -13.70 8.53
N HIS A 126 23.14 -13.00 9.67
CA HIS A 126 24.38 -12.47 10.22
C HIS A 126 24.43 -12.74 11.73
N ALA A 127 25.27 -13.69 12.15
CA ALA A 127 25.45 -14.02 13.55
C ALA A 127 26.27 -12.95 14.31
N ASP A 128 27.33 -12.44 13.67
CA ASP A 128 28.31 -11.56 14.32
C ASP A 128 28.10 -10.07 14.03
N TYR A 129 27.05 -9.71 13.29
CA TYR A 129 26.84 -8.34 12.81
C TYR A 129 25.38 -7.94 12.90
N SER A 130 25.11 -6.86 13.65
CA SER A 130 23.75 -6.47 14.02
C SER A 130 23.19 -5.35 13.16
N TRP A 131 21.86 -5.35 12.97
CA TRP A 131 21.15 -4.28 12.29
C TRP A 131 21.47 -2.86 12.79
N LYS A 132 21.77 -2.70 14.10
CA LYS A 132 22.07 -1.39 14.71
C LYS A 132 23.39 -0.80 14.22
N GLN A 133 24.34 -1.65 13.81
CA GLN A 133 25.64 -1.22 13.29
C GLN A 133 25.55 -0.75 11.83
N LEU A 134 24.41 -0.94 11.16
CA LEU A 134 24.20 -0.51 9.79
C LEU A 134 23.99 1.00 9.67
N THR A 135 24.66 1.60 8.68
CA THR A 135 24.41 2.99 8.29
C THR A 135 22.95 3.21 7.88
N ARG A 136 22.45 4.44 8.06
CA ARG A 136 21.09 4.81 7.65
C ARG A 136 20.81 4.47 6.18
N ARG A 137 21.78 4.73 5.29
CA ARG A 137 21.66 4.44 3.85
C ARG A 137 21.41 2.95 3.59
N ILE A 138 22.14 2.07 4.28
CA ILE A 138 21.96 0.62 4.12
C ILE A 138 20.61 0.17 4.69
N ARG A 139 20.22 0.66 5.89
CA ARG A 139 18.93 0.33 6.48
C ARG A 139 17.75 0.71 5.59
N VAL A 140 17.79 1.91 5.00
CA VAL A 140 16.76 2.37 4.04
C VAL A 140 16.71 1.46 2.80
N ARG A 141 17.87 1.09 2.25
CA ARG A 141 17.94 0.18 1.09
C ARG A 141 17.33 -1.19 1.42
N LEU A 142 17.66 -1.77 2.57
CA LEU A 142 17.13 -3.07 3.00
C LEU A 142 15.62 -2.99 3.29
N ARG A 143 15.15 -1.93 3.93
CA ARG A 143 13.72 -1.68 4.13
C ARG A 143 12.97 -1.59 2.80
N ASN A 144 13.48 -0.85 1.82
CA ASN A 144 12.83 -0.73 0.52
C ASN A 144 12.81 -2.07 -0.24
N ARG A 145 13.86 -2.89 -0.10
CA ARG A 145 13.88 -4.26 -0.63
C ARG A 145 12.81 -5.14 0.04
N ALA A 146 12.68 -5.06 1.36
CA ALA A 146 11.62 -5.76 2.08
C ALA A 146 10.23 -5.27 1.65
N LYS A 147 10.03 -3.96 1.49
CA LYS A 147 8.78 -3.37 0.99
C LYS A 147 8.42 -3.94 -0.39
N HIS A 148 9.36 -3.97 -1.33
CA HIS A 148 9.14 -4.54 -2.64
C HIS A 148 8.75 -6.03 -2.56
N TRP A 149 9.50 -6.82 -1.80
CA TRP A 149 9.23 -8.26 -1.62
C TRP A 149 7.87 -8.53 -0.96
N LEU A 150 7.47 -7.72 0.02
CA LEU A 150 6.14 -7.81 0.65
C LEU A 150 5.02 -7.59 -0.37
N ASN A 151 5.18 -6.60 -1.25
CA ASN A 151 4.19 -6.23 -2.27
C ASN A 151 4.22 -7.13 -3.52
N THR A 152 5.17 -8.06 -3.63
CA THR A 152 5.24 -9.02 -4.73
C THR A 152 5.01 -10.43 -4.26
N SER A 153 5.88 -10.98 -3.42
CA SER A 153 5.85 -12.39 -3.03
C SER A 153 4.93 -12.66 -1.85
N ALA A 154 4.97 -11.84 -0.79
CA ALA A 154 4.15 -12.12 0.40
C ALA A 154 2.65 -11.97 0.11
N VAL A 155 2.28 -10.99 -0.70
CA VAL A 155 0.90 -10.76 -1.13
C VAL A 155 0.32 -11.92 -1.96
N GLU A 156 1.15 -12.69 -2.67
CA GLU A 156 0.70 -13.89 -3.42
C GLU A 156 0.25 -15.02 -2.50
N SER A 157 0.67 -15.00 -1.23
CA SER A 157 0.21 -15.94 -0.19
C SER A 157 -1.00 -15.42 0.60
N MET A 158 -1.59 -14.29 0.21
CA MET A 158 -2.82 -13.77 0.82
C MET A 158 -4.04 -14.53 0.31
N THR A 159 -5.03 -14.66 1.19
CA THR A 159 -6.36 -15.19 0.87
C THR A 159 -7.42 -14.26 1.44
N ILE A 160 -8.66 -14.41 1.01
CA ILE A 160 -9.77 -13.57 1.49
C ILE A 160 -9.94 -13.66 3.02
N PRO A 161 -9.94 -14.86 3.65
CA PRO A 161 -10.01 -14.94 5.10
C PRO A 161 -8.85 -14.22 5.81
N LEU A 162 -7.61 -14.38 5.31
CA LEU A 162 -6.45 -13.69 5.87
C LEU A 162 -6.54 -12.18 5.71
N LEU A 163 -7.11 -11.70 4.60
CA LEU A 163 -7.35 -10.29 4.38
C LEU A 163 -8.45 -9.77 5.32
N GLN A 164 -9.57 -10.48 5.47
CA GLN A 164 -10.65 -10.09 6.39
C GLN A 164 -10.19 -10.03 7.85
N GLU A 165 -9.30 -10.94 8.28
CA GLU A 165 -8.68 -10.86 9.61
C GLU A 165 -7.82 -9.60 9.79
N ARG A 166 -7.19 -9.10 8.71
CA ARG A 166 -6.38 -7.86 8.76
C ARG A 166 -7.19 -6.61 8.47
N ASP A 167 -8.26 -6.69 7.70
CA ASP A 167 -9.09 -5.57 7.28
C ASP A 167 -10.57 -5.86 7.56
N PRO A 168 -10.95 -6.00 8.83
CA PRO A 168 -12.32 -6.40 9.20
C PRO A 168 -13.35 -5.35 8.80
N ASP A 169 -12.94 -4.08 8.69
CA ASP A 169 -13.80 -2.97 8.29
C ASP A 169 -13.94 -2.83 6.76
N GLY A 170 -13.21 -3.66 5.98
CA GLY A 170 -13.27 -3.63 4.52
C GLY A 170 -12.75 -2.33 3.90
N GLU A 171 -11.72 -1.73 4.47
CA GLU A 171 -11.15 -0.48 3.97
C GLU A 171 -10.63 -0.62 2.52
N ILE A 172 -9.95 -1.73 2.21
CA ILE A 172 -9.48 -2.00 0.85
C ILE A 172 -10.66 -2.12 -0.12
N ILE A 173 -11.73 -2.79 0.28
CA ILE A 173 -12.94 -2.95 -0.53
C ILE A 173 -13.53 -1.58 -0.85
N SER A 174 -13.66 -0.70 0.16
CA SER A 174 -14.18 0.65 -0.03
C SER A 174 -13.36 1.49 -1.03
N TRP A 175 -12.03 1.29 -1.07
CA TRP A 175 -11.17 1.95 -2.06
C TRP A 175 -11.44 1.44 -3.46
N LEU A 176 -11.61 0.13 -3.64
CA LEU A 176 -11.92 -0.47 -4.93
C LEU A 176 -13.28 0.00 -5.45
N GLU A 177 -14.31 0.02 -4.61
CA GLU A 177 -15.64 0.54 -4.98
C GLU A 177 -15.55 2.01 -5.43
N THR A 178 -14.79 2.84 -4.70
CA THR A 178 -14.59 4.24 -5.05
C THR A 178 -13.86 4.38 -6.39
N ILE A 179 -12.83 3.56 -6.65
CA ILE A 179 -12.13 3.55 -7.94
C ILE A 179 -13.08 3.15 -9.07
N GLY A 180 -13.92 2.14 -8.87
CA GLY A 180 -14.93 1.72 -9.85
C GLY A 180 -15.90 2.85 -10.20
N GLN A 181 -16.45 3.54 -9.19
CA GLN A 181 -17.34 4.68 -9.39
C GLN A 181 -16.66 5.84 -10.14
N LEU A 182 -15.39 6.13 -9.83
CA LEU A 182 -14.62 7.15 -10.53
C LEU A 182 -14.33 6.80 -11.99
N ALA A 183 -14.20 5.51 -12.31
CA ALA A 183 -13.98 5.02 -13.67
C ALA A 183 -15.26 5.05 -14.51
N GLU A 184 -16.42 4.72 -13.95
CA GLU A 184 -17.72 4.79 -14.63
C GLU A 184 -18.13 6.23 -14.99
N THR A 185 -17.67 7.20 -14.20
CA THR A 185 -17.97 8.63 -14.39
C THR A 185 -16.89 9.39 -15.16
N ALA A 186 -15.86 8.70 -15.66
CA ALA A 186 -14.68 9.30 -16.28
C ALA A 186 -14.91 9.78 -17.71
#